data_AF-A0A973RLE7-F1
#
_entry.id   AF-A0A973RLE7-F1
#
_cell.length_a   1.000
_cell.length_b   1.000
_cell.length_c   1.000
_cell.angle_alpha   90.00
_cell.angle_beta   90.00
_cell.angle_gamma   90.00
#
_symmetry.space_group_name_H-M   'P 1'
#
loop_
_entity.id
_entity.type
_entity.pdbx_description
1 polymer ?
#
loop_
_entity_poly.entity_id
_entity_poly.type
_entity_poly.pdbx_seq_one_letter_code
_entity_poly.pdbx_strand_id
1 'polypeptide(L)'
;MAGLILLLVFLAGYAVQRGSTCAVAAVAQLLVDRRPQRFLSFLAYGAVALAVMAVASLLGHDVFDRYRGASVLAAPIGGGALFGAGAFINGGCSFGTIARLGRGDAARLGTVAGILTGFAIAGWLGIPSPATNFPSPLVGRPALAILIGSLAALALLWPAARRSIGDGPGCDDCISLPDPLRSGGWHPLRALVLIGLINGSLLLLAAGWPYTNVLMDLARSTGASLGWRSLMSVDFVAGAFAGAITAGLFRMRRGSLGHWSRCTAGGVLMGMGAMLVPGGNDTMLLVGLPLLLPSFVLAYAAMIGAIALLITARVAKTTAPVAPA
;
A
#
# COMPACT_ATOMS: atom_id res chain seq x y z
N MET A 1 -12.31 -19.76 -12.58
CA MET A 1 -11.75 -19.12 -11.38
C MET A 1 -10.50 -18.28 -11.68
N ALA A 2 -9.45 -18.86 -12.27
CA ALA A 2 -8.19 -18.15 -12.57
C ALA A 2 -8.37 -16.83 -13.37
N GLY A 3 -9.18 -16.82 -14.43
CA GLY A 3 -9.43 -15.60 -15.22
C GLY A 3 -10.08 -14.46 -14.43
N LEU A 4 -10.98 -14.76 -13.49
CA LEU A 4 -11.58 -13.76 -12.60
C LEU A 4 -10.53 -13.16 -11.66
N ILE A 5 -9.66 -14.01 -11.10
CA ILE A 5 -8.58 -13.57 -10.21
C ILE A 5 -7.65 -12.61 -10.95
N LEU A 6 -7.22 -12.96 -12.17
CA LEU A 6 -6.38 -12.08 -12.99
C LEU A 6 -7.10 -10.77 -13.32
N LEU A 7 -8.35 -10.83 -13.79
CA LEU A 7 -9.12 -9.61 -14.05
C LEU A 7 -9.18 -8.67 -12.83
N LEU A 8 -9.44 -9.22 -11.63
CA LEU A 8 -9.45 -8.45 -10.38
C LEU A 8 -8.07 -7.85 -10.06
N VAL A 9 -6.99 -8.62 -10.22
CA VAL A 9 -5.63 -8.16 -9.97
C VAL A 9 -5.19 -7.07 -10.96
N PHE A 10 -5.47 -7.26 -12.24
CA PHE A 10 -5.28 -6.24 -13.28
C PHE A 10 -6.04 -4.95 -12.94
N LEU A 11 -7.32 -5.06 -12.57
CA LEU A 11 -8.13 -3.90 -12.19
C LEU A 11 -7.61 -3.23 -10.91
N ALA A 12 -7.06 -3.97 -9.96
CA ALA A 12 -6.40 -3.40 -8.79
C ALA A 12 -5.20 -2.53 -9.19
N GLY A 13 -4.33 -3.05 -10.09
CA GLY A 13 -3.20 -2.29 -10.63
C GLY A 13 -3.63 -1.02 -11.36
N TYR A 14 -4.65 -1.16 -12.20
CA TYR A 14 -5.26 -0.03 -12.92
C TYR A 14 -5.81 1.04 -11.96
N ALA A 15 -6.56 0.62 -10.93
CA ALA A 15 -7.12 1.53 -9.94
C ALA A 15 -6.05 2.22 -9.08
N VAL A 16 -5.00 1.49 -8.67
CA VAL A 16 -3.85 2.04 -7.94
C VAL A 16 -3.17 3.14 -8.75
N GLN A 17 -2.97 2.92 -10.05
CA GLN A 17 -2.40 3.91 -10.96
C GLN A 17 -3.26 5.17 -11.07
N ARG A 18 -4.58 5.01 -11.23
CA ARG A 18 -5.52 6.11 -11.43
C ARG A 18 -5.76 6.90 -10.14
N GLY A 19 -5.77 6.23 -8.99
CA GLY A 19 -6.14 6.79 -7.67
C GLY A 19 -5.00 7.43 -6.86
N SER A 20 -3.73 7.26 -7.25
CA SER A 20 -2.56 7.78 -6.52
C SER A 20 -2.45 7.30 -5.07
N THR A 21 -2.66 6.01 -4.82
CA THR A 21 -2.71 5.41 -3.48
C THR A 21 -1.32 5.21 -2.88
N CYS A 22 -0.66 6.30 -2.47
CA CYS A 22 0.66 6.27 -1.84
C CYS A 22 0.60 6.81 -0.41
N ALA A 23 1.09 6.03 0.57
CA ALA A 23 1.13 6.43 1.97
C ALA A 23 2.00 7.68 2.19
N VAL A 24 3.15 7.77 1.52
CA VAL A 24 4.04 8.95 1.60
C VAL A 24 3.32 10.22 1.13
N ALA A 25 2.57 10.11 0.02
CA ALA A 25 1.82 11.23 -0.52
C ALA A 25 0.60 11.58 0.35
N ALA A 26 0.01 10.61 1.05
CA ALA A 26 -1.05 10.85 2.03
C ALA A 26 -0.54 11.61 3.27
N VAL A 27 0.63 11.24 3.79
CA VAL A 27 1.26 11.94 4.92
C VAL A 27 1.67 13.35 4.55
N ALA A 28 2.31 13.53 3.39
CA ALA A 28 2.68 14.86 2.90
C ALA A 28 1.45 15.77 2.78
N GLN A 29 0.35 15.27 2.20
CA GLN A 29 -0.91 16.00 2.08
C GLN A 29 -1.51 16.34 3.47
N LEU A 30 -1.47 15.41 4.41
CA LEU A 30 -2.01 15.67 5.75
C LEU A 30 -1.22 16.77 6.48
N LEU A 31 0.11 16.72 6.41
CA LEU A 31 0.97 17.63 7.17
C LEU A 31 1.13 19.00 6.52
N VAL A 32 1.32 19.02 5.19
CA VAL A 32 1.61 20.25 4.44
C VAL A 32 0.31 20.91 3.97
N ASP A 33 -0.60 20.16 3.35
CA ASP A 33 -1.88 20.71 2.84
C ASP A 33 -2.99 20.78 3.90
N ARG A 34 -2.79 20.18 5.09
CA ARG A 34 -3.82 20.02 6.14
C ARG A 34 -5.09 19.33 5.64
N ARG A 35 -4.92 18.38 4.73
CA ARG A 35 -6.00 17.73 3.97
C ARG A 35 -6.00 16.20 4.22
N PRO A 36 -6.98 15.65 4.97
CA PRO A 36 -6.99 14.22 5.34
C PRO A 36 -7.62 13.29 4.28
N GLN A 37 -7.97 13.79 3.09
CA GLN A 37 -8.80 13.09 2.09
C GLN A 37 -8.23 11.71 1.71
N ARG A 38 -6.91 11.58 1.53
CA ARG A 38 -6.26 10.29 1.22
C ARG A 38 -6.36 9.29 2.36
N PHE A 39 -6.23 9.72 3.62
CA PHE A 39 -6.39 8.84 4.78
C PHE A 39 -7.84 8.39 4.96
N LEU A 40 -8.80 9.30 4.78
CA LEU A 40 -10.22 8.94 4.78
C LEU A 40 -10.53 7.90 3.70
N SER A 41 -9.87 8.01 2.55
CA SER A 41 -10.01 7.02 1.48
C SER A 41 -9.39 5.66 1.86
N PHE A 42 -8.29 5.59 2.63
CA PHE A 42 -7.76 4.33 3.17
C PHE A 42 -8.71 3.67 4.17
N LEU A 43 -9.37 4.47 5.02
CA LEU A 43 -10.38 3.97 5.94
C LEU A 43 -11.61 3.46 5.18
N ALA A 44 -12.05 4.17 4.13
CA ALA A 44 -13.17 3.76 3.30
C ALA A 44 -12.87 2.44 2.57
N TYR A 45 -11.64 2.31 2.03
CA TYR A 45 -11.12 1.05 1.51
C TYR A 45 -11.25 -0.09 2.54
N GLY A 46 -10.76 0.13 3.77
CA GLY A 46 -10.79 -0.87 4.83
C GLY A 46 -12.21 -1.30 5.20
N ALA A 47 -13.12 -0.33 5.32
CA ALA A 47 -14.53 -0.57 5.62
C ALA A 47 -15.24 -1.37 4.51
N VAL A 48 -14.99 -1.03 3.25
CA VAL A 48 -15.59 -1.74 2.10
C VAL A 48 -15.05 -3.16 2.00
N ALA A 49 -13.73 -3.37 2.14
CA ALA A 49 -13.14 -4.71 2.12
C ALA A 49 -13.66 -5.57 3.29
N LEU A 50 -13.77 -4.98 4.48
CA LEU A 50 -14.36 -5.62 5.66
C LEU A 50 -15.82 -6.04 5.40
N ALA A 51 -16.64 -5.16 4.82
CA ALA A 51 -18.03 -5.47 4.51
C ALA A 51 -18.15 -6.67 3.54
N VAL A 52 -17.32 -6.70 2.48
CA VAL A 52 -17.28 -7.83 1.53
C VAL A 52 -16.92 -9.14 2.23
N MET A 53 -15.86 -9.15 3.05
CA MET A 53 -15.45 -10.34 3.80
C MET A 53 -16.50 -10.78 4.83
N ALA A 54 -17.18 -9.82 5.46
CA ALA A 54 -18.19 -10.12 6.46
C ALA A 54 -19.44 -10.77 5.83
N VAL A 55 -19.87 -10.31 4.65
CA VAL A 55 -20.91 -10.97 3.85
C VAL A 55 -20.47 -12.39 3.48
N ALA A 56 -19.24 -12.58 3.00
CA ALA A 56 -18.76 -13.91 2.66
C ALA A 56 -18.68 -14.86 3.87
N SER A 57 -18.33 -14.34 5.05
CA SER A 57 -18.35 -15.11 6.29
C SER A 57 -19.77 -15.51 6.72
N LEU A 58 -20.79 -14.67 6.49
CA LEU A 58 -22.19 -15.09 6.68
C LEU A 58 -22.61 -16.21 5.72
N LEU A 59 -22.04 -16.25 4.53
CA LEU A 59 -22.25 -17.31 3.53
C LEU A 59 -21.44 -18.59 3.84
N GLY A 60 -20.75 -18.65 4.98
CA GLY A 60 -20.00 -19.83 5.43
C GLY A 60 -18.55 -19.88 4.93
N HIS A 61 -17.98 -18.78 4.42
CA HIS A 61 -16.58 -18.71 4.04
C HIS A 61 -15.72 -18.07 5.15
N ASP A 62 -14.90 -18.86 5.84
CA ASP A 62 -14.04 -18.39 6.93
C ASP A 62 -12.81 -17.60 6.45
N VAL A 63 -13.02 -16.30 6.16
CA VAL A 63 -11.94 -15.39 5.75
C VAL A 63 -11.11 -14.90 6.93
N PHE A 64 -11.75 -14.68 8.08
CA PHE A 64 -11.13 -14.02 9.23
C PHE A 64 -10.07 -14.90 9.93
N ASP A 65 -10.18 -16.22 9.83
CA ASP A 65 -9.19 -17.16 10.42
C ASP A 65 -8.08 -17.54 9.43
N ARG A 66 -8.29 -17.32 8.12
CA ARG A 66 -7.33 -17.63 7.06
C ARG A 66 -6.05 -16.80 7.16
N TYR A 67 -6.14 -15.59 7.69
CA TYR A 67 -5.03 -14.65 7.77
C TYR A 67 -4.72 -14.34 9.23
N ARG A 68 -3.44 -14.42 9.60
CA ARG A 68 -2.97 -14.26 10.97
C ARG A 68 -1.91 -13.17 11.07
N GLY A 69 -1.95 -12.43 12.17
CA GLY A 69 -0.97 -11.41 12.51
C GLY A 69 0.23 -12.00 13.26
N ALA A 70 1.33 -11.26 13.24
CA ALA A 70 2.55 -11.56 13.98
C ALA A 70 2.32 -11.55 15.50
N SER A 71 2.98 -12.47 16.22
CA SER A 71 2.85 -12.68 17.66
C SER A 71 3.62 -11.69 18.55
N VAL A 72 4.74 -11.17 18.06
CA VAL A 72 5.60 -10.23 18.80
C VAL A 72 5.42 -8.85 18.20
N LEU A 73 4.73 -7.93 18.88
CA LEU A 73 4.39 -6.61 18.32
C LEU A 73 5.59 -5.70 18.07
N ALA A 74 6.70 -5.87 18.80
CA ALA A 74 7.89 -5.04 18.65
C ALA A 74 8.53 -5.15 17.26
N ALA A 75 8.59 -6.37 16.70
CA ALA A 75 9.17 -6.59 15.37
C ALA A 75 8.35 -5.89 14.26
N PRO A 76 7.02 -6.06 14.15
CA PRO A 76 6.20 -5.33 13.19
C PRO A 76 6.23 -3.82 13.38
N ILE A 77 6.27 -3.30 14.61
CA ILE A 77 6.40 -1.85 14.84
C ILE A 77 7.74 -1.33 14.29
N GLY A 78 8.85 -1.98 14.66
CA GLY A 78 10.19 -1.61 14.18
C GLY A 78 10.32 -1.76 12.66
N GLY A 79 9.80 -2.85 12.11
CA GLY A 79 9.76 -3.11 10.68
C GLY A 79 8.91 -2.11 9.91
N GLY A 80 7.76 -1.72 10.46
CA GLY A 80 6.90 -0.67 9.92
C GLY A 80 7.61 0.68 9.87
N ALA A 81 8.28 1.07 10.96
CA ALA A 81 9.08 2.30 11.00
C ALA A 81 10.24 2.28 9.99
N LEU A 82 10.99 1.17 9.90
CA LEU A 82 12.08 0.99 8.93
C LEU A 82 11.58 1.04 7.48
N PHE A 83 10.44 0.38 7.22
CA PHE A 83 9.77 0.44 5.93
C PHE A 83 9.34 1.87 5.59
N GLY A 84 8.81 2.62 6.56
CA GLY A 84 8.40 4.01 6.40
C GLY A 84 9.57 4.92 6.06
N ALA A 85 10.72 4.74 6.72
CA ALA A 85 11.95 5.45 6.39
C ALA A 85 12.44 5.14 4.97
N GLY A 86 12.43 3.87 4.59
CA GLY A 86 12.73 3.43 3.22
C GLY A 86 11.78 4.04 2.18
N ALA A 87 10.48 4.04 2.45
CA ALA A 87 9.47 4.64 1.59
C ALA A 87 9.64 6.15 1.42
N PHE A 88 10.04 6.86 2.48
CA PHE A 88 10.38 8.28 2.42
C PHE A 88 11.60 8.54 1.53
N ILE A 89 12.70 7.79 1.70
CA ILE A 89 13.93 7.91 0.89
C ILE A 89 13.63 7.57 -0.58
N ASN A 90 12.85 6.52 -0.81
CA ASN A 90 12.38 6.12 -2.13
C ASN A 90 11.45 7.18 -2.74
N GLY A 91 10.80 8.02 -1.95
CA GLY A 91 9.76 8.96 -2.41
C GLY A 91 8.49 8.24 -2.88
N GLY A 92 8.17 7.09 -2.28
CA GLY A 92 6.98 6.29 -2.58
C GLY A 92 6.95 4.99 -1.78
N CYS A 93 5.75 4.53 -1.42
CA CYS A 93 5.56 3.16 -0.89
C CYS A 93 5.50 2.12 -2.02
N SER A 94 5.21 0.85 -1.73
CA SER A 94 5.10 -0.22 -2.75
C SER A 94 4.10 0.12 -3.86
N PHE A 95 2.88 0.54 -3.52
CA PHE A 95 1.90 1.00 -4.51
C PHE A 95 2.38 2.19 -5.33
N GLY A 96 2.99 3.18 -4.67
CA GLY A 96 3.55 4.36 -5.34
C GLY A 96 4.74 4.03 -6.25
N THR A 97 5.48 2.96 -5.94
CA THR A 97 6.59 2.46 -6.75
C THR A 97 6.08 1.87 -8.04
N ILE A 98 5.10 0.96 -7.98
CA ILE A 98 4.48 0.38 -9.19
C ILE A 98 3.76 1.45 -10.01
N ALA A 99 3.04 2.36 -9.36
CA ALA A 99 2.33 3.41 -10.08
C ALA A 99 3.27 4.39 -10.82
N ARG A 100 4.45 4.66 -10.26
CA ARG A 100 5.47 5.48 -10.95
C ARG A 100 6.23 4.70 -12.00
N LEU A 101 6.50 3.42 -11.77
CA LEU A 101 7.06 2.54 -12.78
C LEU A 101 6.14 2.49 -14.02
N GLY A 102 4.83 2.35 -13.80
CA GLY A 102 3.81 2.39 -14.85
C GLY A 102 3.76 3.71 -15.62
N ARG A 103 4.23 4.83 -15.06
CA ARG A 103 4.39 6.11 -15.78
C ARG A 103 5.66 6.20 -16.60
N GLY A 104 6.54 5.19 -16.55
CA GLY A 104 7.81 5.17 -17.27
C GLY A 104 9.01 5.65 -16.45
N ASP A 105 8.90 5.76 -15.12
CA ASP A 105 10.04 6.09 -14.24
C ASP A 105 10.92 4.86 -14.01
N ALA A 106 11.96 4.71 -14.83
CA ALA A 106 12.82 3.52 -14.83
C ALA A 106 13.57 3.33 -13.51
N ALA A 107 13.86 4.41 -12.77
CA ALA A 107 14.56 4.33 -11.48
C ALA A 107 13.79 3.53 -10.42
N ARG A 108 12.47 3.34 -10.60
CA ARG A 108 11.64 2.46 -9.75
C ARG A 108 12.00 0.98 -9.85
N LEU A 109 12.65 0.54 -10.94
CA LEU A 109 13.24 -0.79 -11.01
C LEU A 109 14.33 -0.96 -9.95
N GLY A 110 15.08 0.10 -9.66
CA GLY A 110 16.04 0.14 -8.56
C GLY A 110 15.38 -0.10 -7.20
N THR A 111 14.16 0.41 -6.98
CA THR A 111 13.39 0.11 -5.77
C THR A 111 13.03 -1.38 -5.67
N VAL A 112 12.55 -1.98 -6.76
CA VAL A 112 12.17 -3.41 -6.79
C VAL A 112 13.39 -4.29 -6.53
N ALA A 113 14.51 -4.00 -7.21
CA ALA A 113 15.79 -4.66 -6.96
C ALA A 113 16.26 -4.45 -5.50
N GLY A 114 16.15 -3.23 -5.00
CA GLY A 114 16.48 -2.90 -3.62
C GLY A 114 15.65 -3.69 -2.61
N ILE A 115 14.35 -3.85 -2.82
CA ILE A 115 13.47 -4.67 -1.95
C ILE A 115 13.97 -6.13 -1.90
N LEU A 116 14.27 -6.73 -3.06
CA LEU A 116 14.83 -8.07 -3.14
C LEU A 116 16.18 -8.17 -2.40
N THR A 117 17.07 -7.21 -2.60
CA THR A 117 18.35 -7.13 -1.89
C THR A 117 18.15 -6.96 -0.39
N GLY A 118 17.17 -6.16 0.05
CA GLY A 118 16.81 -5.99 1.45
C GLY A 118 16.33 -7.29 2.09
N PHE A 119 15.54 -8.08 1.37
CA PHE A 119 15.16 -9.43 1.82
C PHE A 119 16.36 -10.36 1.94
N ALA A 120 17.26 -10.36 0.95
CA ALA A 120 18.47 -11.17 1.00
C ALA A 120 19.40 -10.78 2.16
N ILE A 121 19.60 -9.48 2.39
CA ILE A 121 20.39 -8.96 3.53
C ILE A 121 19.77 -9.38 4.86
N ALA A 122 18.46 -9.20 5.03
CA ALA A 122 17.77 -9.61 6.25
C ALA A 122 17.87 -11.13 6.50
N GLY A 123 17.77 -11.94 5.43
CA GLY A 123 18.00 -13.39 5.49
C GLY A 123 19.44 -13.75 5.87
N TRP A 124 20.43 -13.08 5.29
CA TRP A 124 21.85 -13.28 5.61
C TRP A 124 22.19 -12.89 7.05
N LEU A 125 21.59 -11.80 7.55
CA LEU A 125 21.71 -11.37 8.95
C LEU A 125 20.95 -12.27 9.94
N GLY A 126 20.21 -13.27 9.44
CA GLY A 126 19.41 -14.17 10.28
C GLY A 126 18.26 -13.46 11.00
N ILE A 127 17.74 -12.35 10.45
CA ILE A 127 16.60 -11.64 11.04
C ILE A 127 15.38 -12.56 10.93
N PRO A 128 14.83 -13.04 12.06
CA PRO A 128 13.73 -13.98 12.02
C PRO A 128 12.46 -13.26 11.59
N SER A 129 11.68 -13.88 10.69
CA SER A 129 10.32 -13.44 10.45
C SER A 129 9.45 -13.87 11.63
N PRO A 130 8.75 -12.95 12.30
CA PRO A 130 7.92 -13.30 13.43
C PRO A 130 6.81 -14.26 13.02
N ALA A 131 6.54 -15.27 13.86
CA ALA A 131 5.48 -16.23 13.62
C ALA A 131 4.11 -15.53 13.59
N THR A 132 3.29 -15.87 12.58
CA THR A 132 1.96 -15.31 12.38
C THR A 132 0.88 -16.22 12.96
N ASN A 133 0.69 -16.16 14.28
CA ASN A 133 -0.20 -17.09 14.99
C ASN A 133 -1.46 -16.42 15.57
N PHE A 134 -1.53 -15.08 15.55
CA PHE A 134 -2.65 -14.35 16.16
C PHE A 134 -3.80 -14.15 15.17
N PRO A 135 -5.00 -14.65 15.47
CA PRO A 135 -6.15 -14.50 14.58
C PRO A 135 -6.69 -13.07 14.55
N SER A 136 -7.54 -12.78 13.56
CA SER A 136 -8.31 -11.55 13.55
C SER A 136 -9.23 -11.46 14.79
N PRO A 137 -9.37 -10.27 15.43
CA PRO A 137 -10.37 -10.05 16.48
C PRO A 137 -11.83 -10.29 16.03
N LEU A 138 -12.05 -10.43 14.72
CA LEU A 138 -13.36 -10.65 14.10
C LEU A 138 -13.67 -12.14 13.85
N VAL A 139 -12.74 -13.06 14.15
CA VAL A 139 -12.98 -14.50 14.07
C VAL A 139 -14.18 -14.87 14.95
N GLY A 140 -15.14 -15.60 14.37
CA GLY A 140 -16.39 -15.99 15.05
C GLY A 140 -17.37 -14.84 15.30
N ARG A 141 -17.12 -13.63 14.78
CA ARG A 141 -17.96 -12.43 15.02
C ARG A 141 -18.38 -11.71 13.73
N PRO A 142 -18.97 -12.40 12.74
CA PRO A 142 -19.30 -11.80 11.44
C PRO A 142 -20.33 -10.67 11.53
N ALA A 143 -21.30 -10.75 12.45
CA ALA A 143 -22.28 -9.68 12.66
C ALA A 143 -21.62 -8.36 13.13
N LEU A 144 -20.59 -8.45 13.98
CA LEU A 144 -19.81 -7.29 14.41
C LEU A 144 -18.99 -6.71 13.25
N ALA A 145 -18.41 -7.57 12.42
CA ALA A 145 -17.68 -7.17 11.22
C ALA A 145 -18.59 -6.41 10.24
N ILE A 146 -19.83 -6.87 10.03
CA ILE A 146 -20.83 -6.17 9.20
C ILE A 146 -21.20 -4.84 9.81
N LEU A 147 -21.47 -4.79 11.11
CA LEU A 147 -21.86 -3.56 11.79
C LEU A 147 -20.75 -2.50 11.64
N ILE A 148 -19.51 -2.85 11.98
CA ILE A 148 -18.36 -1.95 11.89
C ILE A 148 -18.12 -1.54 10.44
N GLY A 149 -18.07 -2.50 9.52
CA GLY A 149 -17.80 -2.24 8.10
C GLY A 149 -18.88 -1.35 7.46
N SER A 150 -20.15 -1.64 7.72
CA SER A 150 -21.28 -0.91 7.12
C SER A 150 -21.42 0.49 7.71
N LEU A 151 -21.27 0.66 9.02
CA LEU A 151 -21.32 1.98 9.65
C LEU A 151 -20.12 2.84 9.23
N ALA A 152 -18.92 2.27 9.18
CA ALA A 152 -17.73 3.00 8.71
C ALA A 152 -17.85 3.36 7.23
N ALA A 153 -18.34 2.45 6.38
CA ALA A 153 -18.59 2.72 4.97
C ALA A 153 -19.63 3.83 4.80
N LEU A 154 -20.75 3.77 5.53
CA LEU A 154 -21.79 4.80 5.49
C LEU A 154 -21.20 6.15 5.94
N ALA A 155 -20.51 6.21 7.07
CA ALA A 155 -19.95 7.44 7.62
C ALA A 155 -18.89 8.09 6.69
N LEU A 156 -18.11 7.28 5.97
CA LEU A 156 -17.03 7.76 5.10
C LEU A 156 -17.51 8.08 3.69
N LEU A 157 -18.52 7.36 3.19
CA LEU A 157 -19.05 7.54 1.85
C LEU A 157 -20.19 8.56 1.80
N TRP A 158 -20.94 8.75 2.89
CA TRP A 158 -22.06 9.69 2.96
C TRP A 158 -21.66 11.16 2.72
N PRO A 159 -20.60 11.71 3.33
CA PRO A 159 -20.16 13.08 3.05
C PRO A 159 -19.66 13.24 1.62
N ALA A 160 -19.05 12.18 1.05
CA ALA A 160 -18.59 12.18 -0.33
C ALA A 160 -19.77 12.12 -1.32
N ALA A 161 -20.79 11.29 -1.05
CA ALA A 161 -22.01 11.22 -1.83
C ALA A 161 -22.77 12.57 -1.81
N ARG A 162 -22.83 13.24 -0.65
CA ARG A 162 -23.43 14.58 -0.52
C ARG A 162 -22.65 15.69 -1.24
N ARG A 163 -21.32 15.57 -1.30
CA ARG A 163 -20.46 16.52 -2.03
C ARG A 163 -20.35 16.21 -3.52
N SER A 164 -20.83 15.06 -3.99
CA SER A 164 -20.79 14.65 -5.40
C SER A 164 -21.78 15.40 -6.32
N ILE A 165 -22.48 16.43 -5.80
CA ILE A 165 -23.25 17.39 -6.60
C ILE A 165 -22.45 18.66 -6.90
N GLY A 166 -21.26 18.83 -6.31
CA GLY A 166 -20.29 19.84 -6.73
C GLY A 166 -19.02 19.14 -7.22
N ASP A 167 -18.75 19.19 -8.52
CA ASP A 167 -17.44 18.87 -9.08
C ASP A 167 -16.40 19.82 -8.47
N GLY A 168 -15.90 19.44 -7.30
CA GLY A 168 -14.75 20.08 -6.69
C GLY A 168 -13.53 19.79 -7.54
N PRO A 169 -12.69 20.79 -7.87
CA PRO A 169 -11.56 20.62 -8.76
C PRO A 169 -10.69 19.46 -8.27
N GLY A 170 -10.33 18.58 -9.20
CA GLY A 170 -9.37 17.52 -8.97
C GLY A 170 -8.18 18.07 -8.21
N CYS A 171 -7.65 17.29 -7.26
CA CYS A 171 -6.49 17.65 -6.45
C CYS A 171 -5.19 17.69 -7.29
N ASP A 172 -5.19 18.50 -8.34
CA ASP A 172 -4.02 18.89 -9.13
C ASP A 172 -3.36 20.15 -8.53
N ASP A 173 -4.06 20.90 -7.66
CA ASP A 173 -3.59 22.18 -7.05
C ASP A 173 -3.05 22.07 -5.61
N CYS A 174 -2.88 20.86 -5.06
CA CYS A 174 -2.33 20.70 -3.70
C CYS A 174 -0.81 20.49 -3.75
N ILE A 175 -0.06 21.60 -3.64
CA ILE A 175 1.40 21.75 -3.67
C ILE A 175 2.03 21.45 -5.04
N SER A 176 2.96 22.32 -5.45
CA SER A 176 4.00 22.07 -6.46
C SER A 176 4.93 20.92 -6.02
N LEU A 177 4.37 19.73 -5.82
CA LEU A 177 5.14 18.49 -5.77
C LEU A 177 5.60 18.22 -7.20
N PRO A 178 6.85 17.82 -7.42
CA PRO A 178 7.34 17.57 -8.77
C PRO A 178 6.36 16.64 -9.52
N ASP A 179 6.13 16.96 -10.80
CA ASP A 179 5.33 16.31 -11.85
C ASP A 179 4.93 14.80 -11.66
N PRO A 180 5.78 13.89 -11.14
CA PRO A 180 5.46 12.46 -10.93
C PRO A 180 4.24 12.08 -10.05
N LEU A 181 3.53 12.99 -9.37
CA LEU A 181 2.45 12.64 -8.41
C LEU A 181 1.02 13.00 -8.86
N ARG A 182 0.83 13.57 -10.06
CA ARG A 182 -0.51 13.88 -10.62
C ARG A 182 -1.44 12.67 -10.58
N SER A 183 -2.70 12.82 -10.16
CA SER A 183 -3.63 11.68 -10.21
C SER A 183 -3.90 11.26 -11.65
N GLY A 184 -4.29 10.00 -11.89
CA GLY A 184 -4.77 9.59 -13.22
C GLY A 184 -6.18 10.09 -13.51
N GLY A 185 -6.66 11.16 -12.88
CA GLY A 185 -8.00 11.69 -13.07
C GLY A 185 -9.11 10.96 -12.31
N TRP A 186 -8.79 10.02 -11.41
CA TRP A 186 -9.78 9.44 -10.50
C TRP A 186 -9.69 10.11 -9.13
N HIS A 187 -10.86 10.46 -8.57
CA HIS A 187 -10.93 10.88 -7.17
C HIS A 187 -10.44 9.73 -6.26
N PRO A 188 -9.52 9.97 -5.30
CA PRO A 188 -8.90 8.92 -4.48
C PRO A 188 -9.90 7.99 -3.81
N LEU A 189 -11.05 8.52 -3.35
CA LEU A 189 -12.11 7.73 -2.75
C LEU A 189 -12.69 6.69 -3.74
N ARG A 190 -12.97 7.06 -4.99
CA ARG A 190 -13.55 6.14 -5.99
C ARG A 190 -12.58 4.99 -6.27
N ALA A 191 -11.30 5.32 -6.42
CA ALA A 191 -10.26 4.32 -6.62
C ALA A 191 -10.16 3.36 -5.42
N LEU A 192 -10.16 3.89 -4.19
CA LEU A 192 -9.99 3.07 -2.98
C LEU A 192 -11.23 2.27 -2.61
N VAL A 193 -12.44 2.74 -2.94
CA VAL A 193 -13.66 1.92 -2.86
C VAL A 193 -13.58 0.74 -3.83
N LEU A 194 -13.19 0.97 -5.09
CA LEU A 194 -13.01 -0.10 -6.06
C LEU A 194 -11.93 -1.10 -5.60
N ILE A 195 -10.78 -0.61 -5.14
CA ILE A 195 -9.72 -1.46 -4.57
C ILE A 195 -10.24 -2.22 -3.34
N GLY A 196 -11.13 -1.63 -2.53
CA GLY A 196 -11.76 -2.29 -1.37
C GLY A 196 -12.62 -3.48 -1.78
N LEU A 197 -13.48 -3.30 -2.79
CA LEU A 197 -14.30 -4.37 -3.35
C LEU A 197 -13.43 -5.48 -3.96
N ILE A 198 -12.43 -5.08 -4.75
CA ILE A 198 -11.50 -6.00 -5.40
C ILE A 198 -10.72 -6.79 -4.36
N ASN A 199 -10.10 -6.13 -3.38
CA ASN A 199 -9.30 -6.79 -2.37
C ASN A 199 -10.14 -7.68 -1.47
N GLY A 200 -11.31 -7.24 -1.01
CA GLY A 200 -12.23 -8.08 -0.24
C GLY A 200 -12.56 -9.39 -0.98
N SER A 201 -12.73 -9.30 -2.30
CA SER A 201 -12.92 -10.47 -3.18
C SER A 201 -11.64 -11.29 -3.34
N LEU A 202 -10.48 -10.66 -3.54
CA LEU A 202 -9.22 -11.38 -3.70
C LEU A 202 -8.77 -12.09 -2.41
N LEU A 203 -9.11 -11.57 -1.23
CA LEU A 203 -8.83 -12.28 0.04
C LEU A 203 -9.60 -13.60 0.17
N LEU A 204 -10.75 -13.71 -0.51
CA LEU A 204 -11.53 -14.95 -0.64
C LEU A 204 -10.92 -15.91 -1.67
N LEU A 205 -10.46 -15.37 -2.80
CA LEU A 205 -10.14 -16.16 -4.00
C LEU A 205 -8.66 -16.53 -4.13
N ALA A 206 -7.75 -15.67 -3.63
CA ALA A 206 -6.31 -15.80 -3.86
C ALA A 206 -5.48 -15.27 -2.68
N ALA A 207 -5.15 -16.15 -1.74
CA ALA A 207 -4.28 -15.81 -0.63
C ALA A 207 -2.86 -15.46 -1.11
N GLY A 208 -2.28 -14.39 -0.56
CA GLY A 208 -0.92 -13.97 -0.87
C GLY A 208 -0.76 -13.22 -2.20
N TRP A 209 -1.85 -12.71 -2.78
CA TRP A 209 -1.81 -11.92 -4.03
C TRP A 209 -0.97 -10.62 -4.01
N PRO A 210 -0.76 -9.91 -2.88
CA PRO A 210 0.05 -8.69 -2.89
C PRO A 210 1.47 -8.96 -3.40
N TYR A 211 1.94 -8.14 -4.34
CA TYR A 211 3.16 -8.43 -5.09
C TYR A 211 4.42 -8.48 -4.21
N THR A 212 4.45 -7.77 -3.08
CA THR A 212 5.63 -7.80 -2.19
C THR A 212 5.82 -9.16 -1.53
N ASN A 213 4.76 -9.95 -1.35
CA ASN A 213 4.86 -11.31 -0.84
C ASN A 213 5.57 -12.21 -1.85
N VAL A 214 5.35 -11.99 -3.15
CA VAL A 214 6.06 -12.72 -4.21
C VAL A 214 7.54 -12.38 -4.23
N LEU A 215 7.89 -11.10 -4.04
CA LEU A 215 9.29 -10.70 -3.93
C LEU A 215 9.97 -11.35 -2.70
N MET A 216 9.24 -11.46 -1.59
CA MET A 216 9.72 -12.14 -0.38
C MET A 216 9.91 -13.66 -0.61
N ASP A 217 8.93 -14.31 -1.24
CA ASP A 217 8.99 -15.74 -1.62
C ASP A 217 10.19 -16.01 -2.54
N LEU A 218 10.40 -15.14 -3.54
CA LEU A 218 11.55 -15.20 -4.46
C LEU A 218 12.87 -15.12 -3.71
N ALA A 219 13.00 -14.15 -2.79
CA ALA A 219 14.23 -13.93 -2.03
C ALA A 219 14.54 -15.08 -1.06
N ARG A 220 13.52 -15.77 -0.55
CA ARG A 220 13.68 -16.90 0.36
C ARG A 220 13.84 -18.24 -0.36
N SER A 221 13.68 -18.27 -1.69
CA SER A 221 13.57 -19.52 -2.47
C SER A 221 12.49 -20.47 -1.95
N THR A 222 11.43 -19.92 -1.34
CA THR A 222 10.33 -20.67 -0.74
C THR A 222 9.02 -20.33 -1.44
N GLY A 223 8.19 -21.34 -1.72
CA GLY A 223 6.81 -21.09 -2.12
C GLY A 223 6.25 -22.15 -3.07
N ALA A 224 5.39 -23.04 -2.55
CA ALA A 224 4.42 -23.71 -3.40
C ALA A 224 3.55 -22.63 -4.08
N SER A 225 3.36 -22.69 -5.40
CA SER A 225 2.63 -21.72 -6.23
C SER A 225 3.37 -20.44 -6.68
N LEU A 226 4.72 -20.40 -6.62
CA LEU A 226 5.49 -19.23 -7.05
C LEU A 226 5.14 -18.74 -8.47
N GLY A 227 4.92 -19.66 -9.42
CA GLY A 227 4.53 -19.31 -10.79
C GLY A 227 3.19 -18.58 -10.86
N TRP A 228 2.18 -19.04 -10.12
CA TRP A 228 0.85 -18.40 -10.09
C TRP A 228 0.89 -17.02 -9.46
N ARG A 229 1.60 -16.87 -8.32
CA ARG A 229 1.72 -15.56 -7.66
C ARG A 229 2.55 -14.58 -8.50
N SER A 230 3.58 -15.07 -9.19
CA SER A 230 4.38 -14.27 -10.13
C SER A 230 3.52 -13.76 -11.29
N LEU A 231 2.66 -14.62 -11.85
CA LEU A 231 1.70 -14.22 -12.89
C LEU A 231 0.78 -13.10 -12.39
N MET A 232 0.22 -13.23 -11.19
CA MET A 232 -0.61 -12.17 -10.58
C MET A 232 0.18 -10.88 -10.37
N SER A 233 1.45 -10.96 -9.94
CA SER A 233 2.29 -9.77 -9.76
C SER A 233 2.57 -9.06 -11.08
N VAL A 234 2.86 -9.80 -12.15
CA VAL A 234 3.03 -9.26 -13.50
C VAL A 234 1.73 -8.63 -13.99
N ASP A 235 0.60 -9.28 -13.77
CA ASP A 235 -0.73 -8.80 -14.17
C ASP A 235 -1.13 -7.52 -13.42
N PHE A 236 -0.81 -7.42 -12.13
CA PHE A 236 -0.96 -6.18 -11.34
C PHE A 236 -0.14 -5.03 -11.94
N VAL A 237 1.12 -5.31 -12.30
CA VAL A 237 1.99 -4.31 -12.95
C VAL A 237 1.42 -3.94 -14.33
N ALA A 238 0.97 -4.90 -15.12
CA ALA A 238 0.33 -4.66 -16.42
C ALA A 238 -0.90 -3.75 -16.29
N GLY A 239 -1.74 -3.97 -15.29
CA GLY A 239 -2.86 -3.10 -14.94
C GLY A 239 -2.43 -1.67 -14.64
N ALA A 240 -1.35 -1.50 -13.87
CA ALA A 240 -0.81 -0.17 -13.57
C ALA A 240 -0.25 0.53 -14.83
N PHE A 241 0.44 -0.18 -15.71
CA PHE A 241 0.89 0.36 -17.00
C PHE A 241 -0.30 0.75 -17.88
N ALA A 242 -1.32 -0.11 -18.00
CA ALA A 242 -2.54 0.19 -18.74
C ALA A 242 -3.20 1.46 -18.19
N GLY A 243 -3.34 1.58 -16.87
CA GLY A 243 -3.90 2.77 -16.23
C GLY A 243 -3.11 4.06 -16.47
N ALA A 244 -1.80 3.95 -16.74
CA ALA A 244 -0.95 5.09 -17.01
C ALA A 244 -1.05 5.51 -18.47
N ILE A 245 -1.07 4.53 -19.38
CA ILE A 245 -1.22 4.73 -20.82
C ILE A 245 -2.59 5.33 -21.12
N THR A 246 -3.67 4.77 -20.58
CA THR A 246 -5.05 5.29 -20.79
C THR A 246 -5.26 6.66 -20.14
N ALA A 247 -4.45 7.02 -19.15
CA ALA A 247 -4.45 8.36 -18.55
C ALA A 247 -3.57 9.38 -19.30
N GLY A 248 -2.84 8.97 -20.36
CA GLY A 248 -1.87 9.83 -21.04
C GLY A 248 -0.66 10.22 -20.18
N LEU A 249 -0.39 9.46 -19.12
CA LEU A 249 0.67 9.75 -18.14
C LEU A 249 1.99 9.04 -18.42
N PHE A 250 2.00 8.07 -19.34
CA PHE A 250 3.20 7.30 -19.66
C PHE A 250 4.23 8.17 -20.40
N ARG A 251 5.39 8.38 -19.78
CA ARG A 251 6.56 9.05 -20.36
C ARG A 251 7.83 8.37 -19.86
N MET A 252 8.58 7.77 -20.77
CA MET A 252 9.82 7.09 -20.40
C MET A 252 10.85 8.08 -19.84
N ARG A 253 11.29 7.84 -18.61
CA ARG A 253 12.25 8.66 -17.86
C ARG A 253 13.32 7.73 -17.27
N ARG A 254 14.54 7.84 -17.79
CA ARG A 254 15.67 6.99 -17.34
C ARG A 254 16.13 7.30 -15.91
N GLY A 255 15.93 8.53 -15.43
CA GLY A 255 16.40 8.99 -14.10
C GLY A 255 17.91 9.23 -14.06
N SER A 256 18.37 10.07 -13.12
CA SER A 256 19.81 10.27 -12.86
C SER A 256 20.36 9.20 -11.93
N LEU A 257 21.69 9.04 -11.87
CA LEU A 257 22.33 8.08 -10.96
C LEU A 257 21.93 8.31 -9.50
N GLY A 258 21.81 9.57 -9.08
CA GLY A 258 21.33 9.94 -7.74
C GLY A 258 19.86 9.56 -7.48
N HIS A 259 19.02 9.47 -8.52
CA HIS A 259 17.66 8.95 -8.38
C HIS A 259 17.68 7.44 -8.17
N TRP A 260 18.44 6.72 -9.01
CA TRP A 260 18.61 5.27 -8.89
C TRP A 260 19.15 4.86 -7.53
N SER A 261 20.17 5.56 -7.01
CA SER A 261 20.74 5.25 -5.70
C SER A 261 19.73 5.45 -4.57
N ARG A 262 18.96 6.56 -4.59
CA ARG A 262 17.87 6.80 -3.61
C ARG A 262 16.77 5.75 -3.69
N CYS A 263 16.33 5.39 -4.90
CA CYS A 263 15.32 4.35 -5.09
C CYS A 263 15.80 2.98 -4.59
N THR A 264 17.05 2.63 -4.89
CA THR A 264 17.66 1.37 -4.45
C THR A 264 17.84 1.32 -2.94
N ALA A 265 18.43 2.36 -2.34
CA ALA A 265 18.61 2.46 -0.90
C ALA A 265 17.27 2.43 -0.14
N GLY A 266 16.27 3.18 -0.63
CA GLY A 266 14.92 3.14 -0.09
C GLY A 266 14.28 1.76 -0.21
N GLY A 267 14.47 1.09 -1.35
CA GLY A 267 14.04 -0.29 -1.57
C GLY A 267 14.67 -1.29 -0.59
N VAL A 268 15.98 -1.20 -0.32
CA VAL A 268 16.68 -2.05 0.64
C VAL A 268 16.08 -1.92 2.05
N LEU A 269 15.85 -0.69 2.50
CA LEU A 269 15.21 -0.42 3.79
C LEU A 269 13.76 -0.93 3.83
N MET A 270 13.01 -0.76 2.74
CA MET A 270 11.66 -1.33 2.61
C MET A 270 11.67 -2.86 2.70
N GLY A 271 12.60 -3.54 2.01
CA GLY A 271 12.72 -5.01 2.05
C GLY A 271 13.07 -5.53 3.45
N MET A 272 14.07 -4.91 4.11
CA MET A 272 14.42 -5.28 5.48
C MET A 272 13.26 -5.04 6.46
N GLY A 273 12.57 -3.90 6.35
CA GLY A 273 11.40 -3.59 7.18
C GLY A 273 10.25 -4.58 6.96
N ALA A 274 10.04 -5.02 5.71
CA ALA A 274 9.00 -5.97 5.37
C ALA A 274 9.23 -7.39 5.95
N MET A 275 10.48 -7.79 6.21
CA MET A 275 10.78 -9.08 6.89
C MET A 275 10.32 -9.13 8.34
N LEU A 276 10.36 -7.98 9.02
CA LEU A 276 9.94 -7.82 10.41
C LEU A 276 8.41 -7.68 10.55
N VAL A 277 7.69 -7.40 9.46
CA VAL A 277 6.22 -7.23 9.39
C VAL A 277 5.54 -8.39 8.64
N PRO A 278 6.23 -9.50 8.37
CA PRO A 278 5.89 -10.47 7.31
C PRO A 278 5.05 -9.94 6.14
N GLY A 279 5.56 -8.92 5.45
CA GLY A 279 4.92 -8.35 4.27
C GLY A 279 5.25 -6.87 4.05
N GLY A 280 4.97 -6.36 2.85
CA GLY A 280 5.11 -4.94 2.55
C GLY A 280 3.93 -4.10 3.06
N ASN A 281 3.95 -2.78 2.78
CA ASN A 281 2.84 -1.90 3.14
C ASN A 281 1.52 -2.26 2.44
N ASP A 282 1.58 -2.98 1.32
CA ASP A 282 0.44 -3.58 0.65
C ASP A 282 -0.19 -4.67 1.51
N THR A 283 0.57 -5.57 2.13
CA THR A 283 0.02 -6.54 3.09
C THR A 283 -0.54 -5.84 4.34
N MET A 284 0.19 -4.87 4.89
CA MET A 284 -0.27 -4.11 6.06
C MET A 284 -1.62 -3.41 5.81
N LEU A 285 -1.75 -2.73 4.66
CA LEU A 285 -2.96 -2.01 4.30
C LEU A 285 -4.05 -2.95 3.80
N LEU A 286 -3.72 -3.89 2.91
CA LEU A 286 -4.72 -4.70 2.21
C LEU A 286 -5.26 -5.86 3.03
N VAL A 287 -4.40 -6.50 3.82
CA VAL A 287 -4.76 -7.63 4.68
C VAL A 287 -5.00 -7.13 6.10
N GLY A 288 -4.05 -6.38 6.64
CA GLY A 288 -4.07 -5.99 8.05
C GLY A 288 -5.23 -5.09 8.45
N LEU A 289 -5.46 -4.00 7.70
CA LEU A 289 -6.47 -3.01 8.06
C LEU A 289 -7.91 -3.58 8.02
N PRO A 290 -8.36 -4.27 6.94
CA PRO A 290 -9.72 -4.82 6.90
C PRO A 290 -9.97 -5.92 7.95
N LEU A 291 -8.95 -6.71 8.26
CA LEU A 291 -9.04 -7.79 9.26
C LEU A 291 -8.77 -7.31 10.69
N LEU A 292 -8.47 -6.03 10.90
CA LEU A 292 -8.12 -5.45 12.20
C LEU A 292 -6.99 -6.22 12.91
N LEU A 293 -6.00 -6.72 12.15
CA LEU A 293 -4.87 -7.47 12.71
C LEU A 293 -3.93 -6.51 13.47
N PRO A 294 -3.80 -6.62 14.80
CA PRO A 294 -3.13 -5.59 15.60
C PRO A 294 -1.68 -5.33 15.19
N SER A 295 -0.92 -6.38 14.89
CA SER A 295 0.48 -6.24 14.46
C SER A 295 0.63 -5.48 13.14
N PHE A 296 -0.24 -5.72 12.17
CA PHE A 296 -0.20 -5.02 10.89
C PHE A 296 -0.73 -3.59 10.99
N VAL A 297 -1.77 -3.35 11.80
CA VAL A 297 -2.29 -2.00 12.06
C VAL A 297 -1.22 -1.15 12.76
N LEU A 298 -0.56 -1.70 13.78
CA LEU A 298 0.52 -1.00 14.49
C LEU A 298 1.76 -0.80 13.62
N ALA A 299 2.13 -1.78 12.79
CA ALA A 299 3.20 -1.62 11.81
C ALA A 299 2.89 -0.50 10.80
N TYR A 300 1.65 -0.44 10.29
CA TYR A 300 1.22 0.62 9.38
C TYR A 300 1.24 1.99 10.06
N ALA A 301 0.76 2.07 11.31
CA ALA A 301 0.83 3.31 12.10
C ALA A 301 2.28 3.77 12.33
N ALA A 302 3.19 2.84 12.67
CA ALA A 302 4.61 3.13 12.81
C ALA A 302 5.24 3.60 11.49
N MET A 303 4.87 2.99 10.36
CA MET A 303 5.29 3.42 9.03
C MET A 303 4.83 4.86 8.74
N ILE A 304 3.57 5.19 9.01
CA ILE A 304 3.01 6.53 8.85
C ILE A 304 3.72 7.54 9.77
N GLY A 305 3.97 7.17 11.03
CA GLY A 305 4.71 8.01 11.99
C GLY A 305 6.14 8.29 11.56
N ALA A 306 6.87 7.29 11.08
CA ALA A 306 8.23 7.46 10.57
C ALA A 306 8.28 8.38 9.34
N ILE A 307 7.35 8.20 8.39
CA ILE A 307 7.22 9.08 7.23
C ILE A 307 6.93 10.52 7.68
N ALA A 308 6.00 10.69 8.63
CA ALA A 308 5.62 11.99 9.16
C ALA A 308 6.81 12.72 9.79
N LEU A 309 7.54 12.03 10.67
CA LEU A 309 8.73 12.53 11.34
C LEU A 309 9.82 12.98 10.34
N LEU A 310 10.06 12.20 9.29
CA LEU A 310 11.07 12.53 8.29
C LEU A 310 10.65 13.70 7.39
N ILE A 311 9.36 13.80 7.06
CA ILE A 311 8.83 14.95 6.33
C ILE A 311 8.95 16.22 7.17
N THR A 312 8.52 16.21 8.44
CA THR A 312 8.61 17.40 9.31
C THR A 312 10.06 17.81 9.54
N ALA A 313 10.97 16.87 9.78
CA ALA A 313 12.39 17.15 9.93
C ALA A 313 13.00 17.77 8.67
N ARG A 314 12.58 17.34 7.47
CA ARG A 314 13.03 17.92 6.20
C ARG A 314 12.54 19.35 6.03
N VAL A 315 11.27 19.61 6.32
CA VAL A 315 10.66 20.95 6.22
C VAL A 315 11.32 21.91 7.21
N ALA A 316 11.56 21.49 8.45
CA ALA A 316 12.22 22.30 9.46
C ALA A 316 13.65 22.72 9.06
N LYS A 317 14.41 21.82 8.41
CA LYS A 317 15.75 22.14 7.89
C LYS A 317 15.73 23.16 6.77
N THR A 318 14.70 23.15 5.92
CA THR A 318 14.57 24.12 4.82
C THR A 318 14.11 25.50 5.27
N THR A 319 13.48 25.61 6.44
CA THR A 319 13.00 26.89 7.01
C THR A 319 13.97 27.52 8.02
N ALA A 320 15.07 26.85 8.35
CA ALA A 320 16.08 27.42 9.25
C ALA A 320 16.77 28.63 8.56
N PRO A 321 16.87 29.80 9.22
CA PRO A 321 17.53 30.96 8.64
C PRO A 321 18.99 30.64 8.34
N VAL A 322 19.45 30.98 7.13
CA VAL A 322 20.87 30.94 6.78
C VAL A 322 21.58 31.93 7.69
N ALA A 323 22.47 31.44 8.57
CA ALA A 323 23.27 32.30 9.41
C ALA A 323 24.09 33.27 8.53
N PRO A 324 24.13 34.57 8.84
CA PRO A 324 24.99 35.50 8.10
C PRO A 324 26.45 35.07 8.30
N ALA A 325 27.17 34.97 7.17
CA ALA A 325 28.60 34.66 7.10
C ALA A 325 29.46 35.81 7.65
#